data_AF-A0A3L7PBI7-F1
#
_entry.id   AF-A0A3L7PBI7-F1
#
_cell.length_a   1.000
_cell.length_b   1.000
_cell.length_c   1.000
_cell.angle_alpha   90.00
_cell.angle_beta   90.00
_cell.angle_gamma   90.00
#
_symmetry.space_group_name_H-M   'P 1'
#
loop_
_entity.id
_entity.type
_entity.pdbx_description
1 polymer ?
#
loop_
_entity_poly.entity_id
_entity_poly.type
_entity_poly.pdbx_seq_one_letter_code
_entity_poly.pdbx_strand_id
1 'polypeptide(L)' 'MLGRAEGDDGARKTGPAGKLLSSSPIRTHLKGASAWKVRYLSKGMNEISHEVTGLVIAPSEKGTNRPMMT' A
#
# COMPACT_ATOMS: atom_id res chain seq x y z
N MET A 1 -13.85 25.15 27.14
CA MET A 1 -13.95 23.72 26.78
C MET A 1 -13.14 23.50 25.51
N LEU A 2 -11.96 22.90 25.61
CA LEU A 2 -11.13 22.57 24.45
C LEU A 2 -11.42 21.13 24.05
N GLY A 3 -11.95 20.95 22.84
CA GLY A 3 -12.19 19.65 22.23
C GLY A 3 -10.87 18.90 22.13
N ARG A 4 -10.79 17.79 22.85
CA ARG A 4 -9.73 16.80 22.77
C ARG A 4 -9.74 16.26 21.34
N ALA A 5 -8.80 16.72 20.51
CA ALA A 5 -8.49 16.04 19.28
C ALA A 5 -8.16 14.60 19.66
N GLU A 6 -8.98 13.65 19.19
CA GLU A 6 -8.59 12.25 19.13
C GLU A 6 -7.27 12.21 18.38
N GLY A 7 -6.18 12.13 19.14
CA GLY A 7 -4.94 11.61 18.62
C GLY A 7 -5.27 10.20 18.17
N ASP A 8 -5.36 10.02 16.85
CA ASP A 8 -5.14 8.73 16.21
C ASP A 8 -3.73 8.33 16.65
N ASP A 9 -3.67 7.64 17.79
CA ASP A 9 -2.45 7.16 18.40
C ASP A 9 -1.71 6.41 17.31
N GLY A 10 -0.59 6.99 16.88
CA GLY A 10 0.32 6.47 15.88
C GLY A 10 0.90 5.14 16.36
N ALA A 11 0.07 4.11 16.34
CA ALA A 11 0.42 2.76 16.63
C ALA A 11 1.48 2.42 15.60
N ARG A 12 2.74 2.42 16.04
CA ARG A 12 3.86 1.89 15.26
C ARG A 12 3.40 0.53 14.76
N LYS A 13 2.99 0.47 13.49
CA LYS A 13 2.56 -0.77 12.88
C LYS A 13 3.82 -1.60 12.70
N THR A 14 4.09 -2.45 13.68
CA THR A 14 5.23 -3.36 13.68
C THR A 14 4.91 -4.53 12.75
N GLY A 15 5.87 -4.88 11.91
CA GLY A 15 5.71 -5.95 10.92
C GLY A 15 6.87 -5.96 9.93
N PRO A 16 7.02 -7.05 9.17
CA PRO A 16 8.07 -7.16 8.17
C PRO A 16 7.87 -6.12 7.05
N ALA A 17 8.98 -5.67 6.46
CA ALA A 17 8.94 -4.88 5.23
C ALA A 17 8.19 -5.65 4.13
N GLY A 18 7.39 -4.94 3.34
CA GLY A 18 6.51 -5.51 2.33
C GLY A 18 5.16 -6.01 2.86
N LYS A 19 4.90 -5.98 4.18
CA LYS A 19 3.57 -6.33 4.72
C LYS A 19 2.52 -5.37 4.17
N LEU A 20 1.56 -5.91 3.42
CA LEU A 20 0.39 -5.16 2.95
C LEU A 20 -0.52 -4.84 4.15
N LEU A 21 -0.87 -3.56 4.30
CA LEU A 21 -1.76 -3.05 5.34
C LEU A 21 -3.18 -2.87 4.82
N SER A 22 -3.32 -2.35 3.60
CA SER A 22 -4.63 -2.23 2.93
C SER A 22 -4.45 -2.14 1.42
N SER A 23 -5.48 -2.53 0.67
CA SER A 23 -5.58 -2.26 -0.77
C SER A 23 -6.97 -1.73 -1.09
N SER A 24 -7.04 -0.80 -2.03
CA SER A 24 -8.31 -0.25 -2.50
C SER A 24 -8.24 -0.10 -4.03
N PRO A 25 -9.24 -0.61 -4.77
CA PRO A 25 -9.27 -0.47 -6.21
C PRO A 25 -9.40 1.01 -6.59
N ILE A 26 -8.73 1.39 -7.67
CA ILE A 26 -8.84 2.73 -8.26
C ILE A 26 -9.19 2.63 -9.74
N ARG A 27 -9.78 3.68 -10.29
CA ARG A 27 -10.05 3.75 -11.74
C ARG A 27 -8.73 3.91 -12.49
N THR A 28 -8.63 3.27 -13.65
CA THR A 28 -7.54 3.42 -14.61
C THR A 28 -8.10 3.49 -16.02
N HIS A 29 -7.40 4.18 -16.92
CA HIS A 29 -7.77 4.28 -18.33
C HIS A 29 -7.02 3.23 -19.18
N LEU A 30 -6.15 2.43 -18.57
CA LEU A 30 -5.43 1.36 -19.23
C LEU A 30 -6.38 0.21 -19.56
N LYS A 31 -6.61 -0.02 -20.86
CA LYS A 31 -7.45 -1.12 -21.33
C LYS A 31 -6.84 -2.47 -20.92
N GLY A 32 -7.69 -3.34 -20.37
CA GLY A 32 -7.25 -4.67 -19.93
C GLY A 32 -6.38 -4.66 -18.67
N ALA A 33 -6.35 -3.57 -17.91
CA ALA A 33 -5.64 -3.49 -16.64
C ALA A 33 -6.54 -3.06 -15.48
N SER A 34 -6.22 -3.59 -14.31
CA SER A 34 -6.81 -3.22 -13.03
C SER A 34 -5.75 -2.50 -12.19
N ALA A 35 -6.18 -1.53 -11.38
CA ALA A 35 -5.29 -0.72 -10.56
C ALA A 35 -5.74 -0.64 -9.11
N TRP A 36 -4.78 -0.57 -8.18
CA TRP A 36 -5.02 -0.45 -6.75
C TRP A 36 -4.08 0.56 -6.12
N LYS A 37 -4.63 1.37 -5.22
CA LYS A 37 -3.85 2.08 -4.20
C LYS A 37 -3.60 1.11 -3.06
N VAL A 38 -2.33 0.91 -2.71
CA VAL A 38 -1.93 0.02 -1.61
C VAL A 38 -1.26 0.81 -0.51
N ARG A 39 -1.42 0.35 0.73
CA ARG A 39 -0.63 0.81 1.88
C ARG A 39 0.14 -0.38 2.42
N TYR A 40 1.42 -0.23 2.66
CA TYR A 40 2.30 -1.31 3.09
C TYR A 40 3.38 -0.80 4.04
N LEU A 41 3.99 -1.71 4.80
CA LEU A 41 5.14 -1.38 5.63
C LEU A 41 6.41 -1.40 4.80
N SER A 42 7.17 -0.31 4.84
CA SER A 42 8.53 -0.22 4.30
C SER A 42 9.52 0.00 5.44
N LYS A 43 10.81 -0.25 5.17
CA LYS A 43 11.91 -0.03 6.10
C LYS A 43 12.84 1.03 5.52
N GLY A 44 13.08 2.10 6.29
CA GLY A 44 14.01 3.16 5.91
C GLY A 44 15.46 2.81 6.26
N MET A 45 16.41 3.67 5.88
CA MET A 45 17.86 3.47 6.16
C MET A 45 18.21 3.38 7.65
N ASN A 46 17.37 3.93 8.52
CA ASN A 46 17.53 3.89 9.97
C ASN A 46 16.88 2.64 10.60
N GLU A 47 16.50 1.66 9.79
CA GLU A 47 15.83 0.42 10.19
C GLU A 47 14.44 0.61 10.82
N ILE A 48 13.86 1.82 10.75
CA ILE A 48 12.53 2.12 11.29
C ILE A 48 11.46 1.78 10.24
N SER A 49 10.51 0.94 10.64
CA SER A 49 9.33 0.63 9.85
C SER A 49 8.38 1.83 9.77
N HIS A 50 7.89 2.12 8.57
CA HIS A 50 6.91 3.17 8.33
C HIS A 50 5.90 2.75 7.26
N GLU A 51 4.71 3.35 7.33
CA GLU A 51 3.65 3.14 6.33
C GLU A 51 3.96 3.92 5.06
N VAL A 52 3.86 3.24 3.92
CA VAL A 52 4.05 3.80 2.59
C VAL A 52 2.83 3.53 1.73
N THR A 53 2.49 4.48 0.85
CA THR A 53 1.46 4.31 -0.18
C THR A 53 2.11 3.95 -1.51
N GLY A 54 1.57 2.93 -2.19
CA GLY A 54 2.00 2.51 -3.53
C GLY A 54 0.84 2.43 -4.53
N LEU A 55 1.20 2.33 -5.81
CA LEU A 55 0.30 2.06 -6.91
C LEU A 55 0.65 0.69 -7.52
N VAL A 56 -0.33 -0.19 -7.61
CA VAL A 56 -0.20 -1.47 -8.31
C VAL A 56 -1.09 -1.45 -9.54
N ILE A 57 -0.52 -1.81 -10.69
CA ILE A 57 -1.24 -2.01 -11.95
C ILE A 57 -0.94 -3.43 -12.41
N ALA A 58 -1.97 -4.20 -12.74
CA ALA A 58 -1.83 -5.55 -13.26
C ALA A 58 -2.83 -5.80 -14.39
N PRO A 59 -2.55 -6.74 -15.31
CA PRO A 59 -3.54 -7.20 -16.27
C PRO A 59 -4.84 -7.65 -15.57
N SER A 60 -5.99 -7.28 -16.11
CA SER A 60 -7.30 -7.66 -15.58
C SER A 60 -7.57 -9.16 -15.74
N GLU A 61 -6.93 -9.80 -16.73
CA GLU A 61 -7.02 -11.23 -16.97
C GLU A 61 -5.85 -12.00 -16.35
N LYS A 62 -6.12 -13.20 -15.86
CA LYS A 62 -5.12 -14.06 -15.23
C LYS A 62 -4.26 -14.74 -16.30
N GLY A 63 -3.02 -14.29 -16.47
CA GLY A 63 -1.98 -15.01 -17.22
C GLY A 63 -1.21 -16.04 -16.37
N THR A 64 -0.53 -16.97 -17.05
CA THR A 64 0.37 -17.98 -16.45
C THR A 64 1.77 -17.45 -16.17
N ASN A 65 2.22 -16.43 -16.91
CA ASN A 65 3.48 -15.73 -16.69
C ASN A 65 3.21 -14.32 -16.11
N ARG A 66 3.80 -13.99 -14.95
CA ARG A 66 3.54 -12.73 -14.22
C ARG A 66 4.85 -12.08 -13.75
N PRO A 67 5.67 -11.57 -14.67
CA PRO A 67 6.86 -10.82 -14.29
C PRO A 67 6.43 -9.57 -13.51
N MET A 68 7.12 -9.30 -12.40
CA MET A 68 6.95 -8.07 -11.63
C MET A 68 8.04 -7.09 -12.04
N MET A 69 7.64 -5.86 -12.34
CA MET A 69 8.54 -4.72 -12.54
C MET A 69 8.25 -3.73 -11.42
N THR A 70 9.29 -3.34 -10.68
CA THR A 70 9.20 -2.51 -9.47
C THR A 70 10.13 -1.33 -9.57
#